data_AF-A0A7Y5M8U8-F1
#
_entry.id   AF-A0A7Y5M8U8-F1
#
_cell.length_a   1.000
_cell.length_b   1.000
_cell.length_c   1.000
_cell.angle_alpha   90.00
_cell.angle_beta   90.00
_cell.angle_gamma   90.00
#
_symmetry.space_group_name_H-M   'P 1'
#
loop_
_entity.id
_entity.type
_entity.pdbx_description
1 polymer ?
#
loop_
_entity_poly.entity_id
_entity_poly.type
_entity_poly.pdbx_seq_one_letter_code
_entity_poly.pdbx_strand_id
1 'polypeptide(L)'
;VVLTVPGRRAIDGPAPDMTGVLFLLLALATVAFDGLNKTFWYLDLIAVNPLEFPGRSAVMAENTVGLVAMFLAMLACYLGAVWAGGRIGGASRPLADAAPLVLSLLPISLAFHFSHYLTVALVNGQYALAAASDPLGNGADLLGLGHFHVTTSFLNDLHAVETIWNVQSGAIVSAHVWAVVLSHAIALRRCGDPRRAALSQAPMAALMVAYTVFGLWLLSTPTGL
;
A
#
# COMPACT_ATOMS: atom_id res chain seq x y z
N VAL A 1 -10.39 -16.92 -21.67
CA VAL A 1 -10.35 -16.04 -20.48
C VAL A 1 -11.59 -15.16 -20.54
N VAL A 2 -12.53 -15.30 -19.60
CA VAL A 2 -13.72 -14.43 -19.55
C VAL A 2 -13.30 -13.14 -18.86
N LEU A 3 -13.39 -12.01 -19.55
CA LEU A 3 -13.18 -10.69 -18.96
C LEU A 3 -14.34 -10.38 -18.01
N THR A 4 -14.04 -10.10 -16.74
CA THR A 4 -15.04 -9.70 -15.75
C THR A 4 -14.73 -8.31 -15.21
N VAL A 5 -15.73 -7.67 -14.61
CA VAL A 5 -15.56 -6.37 -13.95
C VAL A 5 -14.45 -6.46 -12.89
N PRO A 6 -13.55 -5.46 -12.77
CA PRO A 6 -12.50 -5.45 -11.75
C PRO A 6 -13.04 -5.77 -10.35
N GLY A 7 -12.35 -6.63 -9.61
CA GLY A 7 -12.76 -7.07 -8.27
C GLY A 7 -13.83 -8.17 -8.22
N ARG A 8 -14.53 -8.47 -9.32
CA ARG A 8 -15.57 -9.52 -9.32
C ARG A 8 -15.04 -10.90 -8.95
N ARG A 9 -13.83 -11.24 -9.39
CA ARG A 9 -13.17 -12.51 -8.99
C ARG A 9 -12.75 -12.54 -7.52
N ALA A 10 -12.51 -11.39 -6.90
CA ALA A 10 -12.24 -11.34 -5.46
C ALA A 10 -13.51 -11.64 -4.63
N ILE A 11 -14.68 -11.34 -5.18
CA ILE A 11 -15.98 -11.60 -4.55
C ILE A 11 -16.48 -13.02 -4.86
N ASP A 12 -16.40 -13.44 -6.12
CA ASP A 12 -16.97 -14.70 -6.63
C ASP A 12 -15.99 -15.88 -6.55
N GLY A 13 -14.69 -15.62 -6.42
CA GLY A 13 -13.64 -16.64 -6.44
C GLY A 13 -13.47 -17.38 -5.12
N PRO A 14 -12.66 -18.46 -5.12
CA PRO A 14 -12.28 -19.14 -3.90
C PRO A 14 -11.52 -18.19 -2.97
N ALA A 15 -11.77 -18.31 -1.66
CA ALA A 15 -10.98 -17.58 -0.67
C ALA A 15 -9.51 -18.03 -0.74
N PRO A 16 -8.54 -17.13 -0.52
CA PRO A 16 -7.13 -17.50 -0.46
C PRO A 16 -6.88 -18.45 0.71
N ASP A 17 -5.84 -19.26 0.58
CA ASP A 17 -5.31 -20.04 1.70
C ASP A 17 -4.60 -19.12 2.72
N MET A 18 -4.21 -19.68 3.87
CA MET A 18 -3.54 -18.91 4.91
C MET A 18 -2.27 -18.21 4.39
N THR A 19 -1.52 -18.88 3.52
CA THR A 19 -0.34 -18.31 2.87
C THR A 19 -0.68 -17.04 2.09
N GLY A 20 -1.75 -17.07 1.29
CA GLY A 20 -2.24 -15.90 0.56
C GLY A 20 -2.69 -14.76 1.48
N VAL A 21 -3.34 -15.06 2.61
CA VAL A 21 -3.70 -14.05 3.62
C VAL A 21 -2.44 -13.37 4.17
N LEU A 22 -1.48 -14.17 4.64
CA LEU A 22 -0.24 -13.67 5.23
C LEU A 22 0.59 -12.89 4.19
N PHE A 23 0.65 -13.38 2.95
CA PHE A 23 1.35 -12.71 1.86
C PHE A 23 0.76 -11.33 1.55
N LEU A 24 -0.56 -11.20 1.44
CA LEU A 24 -1.20 -9.91 1.17
C LEU A 24 -0.98 -8.91 2.30
N LEU A 25 -1.07 -9.36 3.55
CA LEU A 25 -0.79 -8.53 4.72
C LEU A 25 0.68 -8.14 4.82
N LEU A 26 1.59 -9.07 4.50
CA LEU A 26 3.03 -8.80 4.44
C LEU A 26 3.35 -7.78 3.36
N ALA A 27 2.82 -7.95 2.14
CA ALA A 27 3.01 -7.02 1.04
C ALA A 27 2.55 -5.61 1.42
N LEU A 28 1.37 -5.49 2.06
CA LEU A 28 0.87 -4.22 2.55
C LEU A 28 1.77 -3.63 3.66
N ALA A 29 2.20 -4.46 4.61
CA ALA A 29 3.09 -4.07 5.70
C ALA A 29 4.47 -3.62 5.20
N THR A 30 5.01 -4.26 4.17
CA THR A 30 6.30 -3.88 3.56
C THR A 30 6.25 -2.47 2.99
N VAL A 31 5.21 -2.12 2.23
CA VAL A 31 5.12 -0.76 1.65
C VAL A 31 4.84 0.28 2.74
N ALA A 32 3.98 -0.04 3.73
CA ALA A 32 3.78 0.81 4.89
C ALA A 32 5.09 1.08 5.65
N PHE A 33 5.89 0.04 5.87
CA PHE A 33 7.16 0.14 6.57
C PHE A 33 8.23 0.88 5.75
N ASP A 34 8.26 0.70 4.43
CA ASP A 34 9.17 1.44 3.54
C ASP A 34 8.89 2.95 3.49
N GLY A 35 7.64 3.36 3.77
CA GLY A 35 7.33 4.75 4.06
C GLY A 35 7.82 5.16 5.45
N LEU A 36 7.44 4.37 6.47
CA LEU A 36 7.72 4.67 7.86
C LEU A 36 9.21 4.79 8.19
N ASN A 37 10.04 3.90 7.64
CA ASN A 37 11.46 3.81 7.98
C ASN A 37 12.30 5.02 7.55
N LYS A 38 11.77 5.86 6.66
CA LYS A 38 12.38 7.11 6.20
C LYS A 38 11.94 8.31 7.03
N THR A 39 10.88 8.18 7.82
CA THR A 39 10.32 9.31 8.57
C THR A 39 11.25 9.74 9.70
N PHE A 40 11.27 11.04 10.00
CA PHE A 40 12.03 11.56 11.14
C PHE A 40 11.64 10.88 12.45
N TRP A 41 10.35 10.57 12.62
CA TRP A 41 9.83 9.88 13.80
C TRP A 41 10.47 8.50 13.99
N TYR A 42 10.58 7.70 12.93
CA TYR A 42 11.17 6.37 13.03
C TYR A 42 12.69 6.45 13.22
N LEU A 43 13.36 7.36 12.53
CA LEU A 43 14.80 7.54 12.65
C LEU A 43 15.19 7.99 14.07
N ASP A 44 14.42 8.90 14.68
CA ASP A 44 14.58 9.28 16.08
C ASP A 44 14.34 8.10 17.04
N LEU A 45 13.32 7.27 16.77
CA LEU A 45 13.02 6.07 17.56
C LEU A 45 14.20 5.08 17.61
N ILE A 46 15.00 5.00 16.54
CA ILE A 46 16.19 4.15 16.45
C ILE A 46 17.49 4.90 16.73
N ALA A 47 17.40 6.12 17.29
CA ALA A 47 18.52 6.99 17.62
C ALA A 47 19.44 7.35 16.42
N VAL A 48 18.85 7.47 15.23
CA VAL A 48 19.54 7.89 14.00
C VAL A 48 19.19 9.35 13.69
N ASN A 49 20.22 10.18 13.53
CA ASN A 49 20.04 11.55 13.05
C ASN A 49 19.59 11.53 11.57
N PRO A 50 18.39 12.02 11.22
CA PRO A 50 17.88 11.99 9.85
C PRO A 50 18.66 12.88 8.88
N LEU A 51 19.45 13.84 9.39
CA LEU A 51 20.30 14.72 8.59
C LEU A 51 21.72 14.18 8.39
N GLU A 52 22.10 13.16 9.16
CA GLU A 52 23.43 12.52 9.13
C GLU A 52 23.25 11.00 9.06
N PHE A 53 22.57 10.53 8.01
CA PHE A 53 22.20 9.13 7.88
C PHE A 53 23.46 8.23 7.76
N PRO A 54 23.66 7.24 8.67
CA PRO A 54 24.90 6.45 8.77
C PRO A 54 25.09 5.42 7.64
N GLY A 55 24.14 5.36 6.70
CA GLY A 55 24.12 4.39 5.61
C GLY A 55 23.19 3.21 5.89
N ARG A 56 22.71 2.58 4.80
CA ARG A 56 21.65 1.56 4.88
C ARG A 56 22.03 0.31 5.66
N SER A 57 23.31 -0.07 5.65
CA SER A 57 23.80 -1.24 6.38
C SER A 57 23.77 -1.07 7.89
N ALA A 58 23.92 0.17 8.39
CA ALA A 58 23.97 0.47 9.81
C ALA A 58 22.61 0.31 10.50
N VAL A 59 21.51 0.42 9.75
CA VAL A 59 20.13 0.33 10.25
C VAL A 59 19.44 -0.97 9.84
N MET A 60 20.18 -1.96 9.34
CA MET A 60 19.60 -3.18 8.78
C MET A 60 18.85 -4.00 9.83
N ALA A 61 19.42 -4.14 11.03
CA ALA A 61 18.83 -4.94 12.10
C ALA A 61 17.53 -4.29 12.61
N GLU A 62 17.59 -2.98 12.88
CA GLU A 62 16.49 -2.15 13.33
C GLU A 62 15.36 -2.15 12.30
N ASN A 63 15.69 -1.99 11.01
CA ASN A 63 14.70 -2.04 9.93
C ASN A 63 14.09 -3.43 9.77
N THR A 64 14.86 -4.49 9.98
CA THR A 64 14.33 -5.87 9.93
C THR A 64 13.33 -6.10 11.05
N VAL A 65 13.67 -5.69 12.27
CA VAL A 65 12.75 -5.76 13.43
C VAL A 65 11.52 -4.89 13.19
N GLY A 66 11.70 -3.67 12.66
CA GLY A 66 10.62 -2.74 12.34
C GLY A 66 9.65 -3.31 11.30
N LEU A 67 10.16 -3.97 10.25
CA LEU A 67 9.34 -4.63 9.23
C LEU A 67 8.52 -5.77 9.83
N VAL A 68 9.14 -6.63 10.63
CA VAL A 68 8.44 -7.74 11.31
C VAL A 68 7.37 -7.18 12.26
N ALA A 69 7.70 -6.14 13.03
CA ALA A 69 6.75 -5.46 13.91
C ALA A 69 5.56 -4.86 13.14
N MET A 70 5.80 -4.18 12.01
CA MET A 70 4.74 -3.64 11.15
C MET A 70 3.84 -4.76 10.61
N PHE A 71 4.43 -5.88 10.16
CA PHE A 71 3.67 -7.03 9.69
C PHE A 71 2.78 -7.63 10.79
N LEU A 72 3.33 -7.85 11.98
CA LEU A 72 2.56 -8.38 13.12
C LEU A 72 1.47 -7.40 13.59
N ALA A 73 1.76 -6.10 13.60
CA ALA A 73 0.78 -5.07 13.94
C ALA A 73 -0.38 -5.06 12.92
N MET A 74 -0.08 -5.07 11.62
CA MET A 74 -1.08 -5.13 10.57
C MET A 74 -1.94 -6.40 10.67
N LEU A 75 -1.30 -7.56 10.88
CA LEU A 75 -1.98 -8.83 11.07
C LEU A 75 -2.93 -8.79 12.28
N ALA A 76 -2.45 -8.27 13.41
CA ALA A 76 -3.25 -8.15 14.63
C ALA A 76 -4.45 -7.20 14.45
N CYS A 77 -4.22 -6.02 13.86
CA CYS A 77 -5.29 -5.07 13.56
C CYS A 77 -6.33 -5.65 12.60
N TYR A 78 -5.89 -6.33 11.54
CA TYR A 78 -6.76 -6.99 10.57
C TYR A 78 -7.60 -8.09 11.22
N LEU A 79 -6.97 -9.04 11.92
CA LEU A 79 -7.68 -10.12 12.60
C LEU A 79 -8.60 -9.60 13.70
N GLY A 80 -8.19 -8.55 14.42
CA GLY A 80 -9.00 -7.85 15.41
C GLY A 80 -10.26 -7.23 14.79
N ALA A 81 -10.14 -6.57 13.64
CA ALA A 81 -11.26 -6.00 12.92
C ALA A 81 -12.22 -7.08 12.39
N VAL A 82 -11.70 -8.16 11.81
CA VAL A 82 -12.51 -9.31 11.36
C VAL A 82 -13.23 -9.96 12.54
N TRP A 83 -12.52 -10.19 13.65
CA TRP A 83 -13.10 -10.79 14.85
C TRP A 83 -14.19 -9.91 15.45
N ALA A 84 -13.95 -8.61 15.61
CA ALA A 84 -14.92 -7.67 16.15
C ALA A 84 -16.15 -7.59 15.24
N GLY A 85 -15.93 -7.53 13.92
CA GLY A 85 -17.00 -7.53 12.93
C GLY A 85 -17.85 -8.79 13.01
N GLY A 86 -17.22 -9.98 13.04
CA GLY A 86 -17.91 -11.25 13.18
C GLY A 86 -18.70 -11.35 14.50
N ARG A 87 -18.18 -10.80 15.61
CA ARG A 87 -18.92 -10.74 16.89
C ARG A 87 -20.15 -9.84 16.82
N ILE A 88 -20.02 -8.65 16.23
CA ILE A 88 -21.15 -7.74 16.02
C ILE A 88 -22.20 -8.37 15.08
N GLY A 89 -21.75 -9.10 14.06
CA GLY A 89 -22.61 -9.83 13.13
C GLY A 89 -23.25 -11.11 13.69
N GLY A 90 -22.88 -11.54 14.91
CA GLY A 90 -23.39 -12.75 15.54
C GLY A 90 -22.82 -14.06 14.98
N ALA A 91 -21.63 -14.02 14.35
CA ALA A 91 -20.99 -15.20 13.79
C ALA A 91 -20.46 -16.13 14.90
N SER A 92 -20.71 -17.43 14.76
CA SER A 92 -20.18 -18.47 15.66
C SER A 92 -18.67 -18.67 15.52
N ARG A 93 -18.13 -18.43 14.30
CA ARG A 93 -16.70 -18.49 13.98
C ARG A 93 -16.24 -17.18 13.32
N PRO A 94 -16.01 -16.10 14.10
CA PRO A 94 -15.72 -14.76 13.56
C PRO A 94 -14.53 -14.70 12.60
N LEU A 95 -13.49 -15.51 12.85
CA LEU A 95 -12.26 -15.51 12.04
C LEU A 95 -12.39 -16.31 10.74
N ALA A 96 -13.50 -17.01 10.50
CA ALA A 96 -13.71 -17.73 9.23
C ALA A 96 -13.76 -16.76 8.03
N ASP A 97 -14.11 -15.50 8.27
CA ASP A 97 -14.18 -14.46 7.25
C ASP A 97 -12.83 -13.78 6.98
N ALA A 98 -11.76 -14.13 7.71
CA ALA A 98 -10.45 -13.52 7.54
C ALA A 98 -9.81 -13.84 6.18
N ALA A 99 -9.99 -15.05 5.65
CA ALA A 99 -9.45 -15.39 4.33
C ALA A 99 -10.10 -14.58 3.20
N PRO A 100 -11.43 -14.54 3.06
CA PRO A 100 -12.05 -13.81 1.95
C PRO A 100 -11.95 -12.28 2.09
N LEU A 101 -12.04 -11.73 3.30
CA LEU A 101 -11.99 -10.28 3.49
C LEU A 101 -10.61 -9.69 3.17
N VAL A 102 -9.53 -10.47 3.20
CA VAL A 102 -8.19 -9.93 2.92
C VAL A 102 -8.07 -9.47 1.46
N LEU A 103 -8.89 -10.02 0.56
CA LEU A 103 -8.94 -9.62 -0.83
C LEU A 103 -9.48 -8.19 -1.02
N SER A 104 -10.22 -7.66 -0.04
CA SER A 104 -10.63 -6.26 -0.06
C SER A 104 -9.46 -5.29 0.18
N LEU A 105 -8.33 -5.77 0.73
CA LEU A 105 -7.12 -4.96 0.92
C LEU A 105 -6.26 -4.84 -0.35
N LEU A 106 -6.52 -5.67 -1.37
CA LEU A 106 -5.71 -5.70 -2.59
C LEU A 106 -5.66 -4.34 -3.32
N PRO A 107 -6.78 -3.60 -3.52
CA PRO A 107 -6.73 -2.27 -4.11
C PRO A 107 -5.86 -1.30 -3.30
N ILE A 108 -5.89 -1.40 -1.98
CA ILE A 108 -5.10 -0.55 -1.09
C ILE A 108 -3.61 -0.82 -1.29
N SER A 109 -3.20 -2.09 -1.25
CA SER A 109 -1.79 -2.47 -1.48
C SER A 109 -1.27 -1.93 -2.81
N LEU A 110 -2.05 -2.05 -3.89
CA LEU A 110 -1.68 -1.52 -5.21
C LEU A 110 -1.55 0.01 -5.22
N ALA A 111 -2.53 0.72 -4.68
CA ALA A 111 -2.51 2.18 -4.68
C ALA A 111 -1.42 2.75 -3.77
N PHE A 112 -1.14 2.08 -2.65
CA PHE A 112 -0.06 2.47 -1.75
C PHE A 112 1.30 2.29 -2.43
N HIS A 113 1.51 1.16 -3.12
CA HIS A 113 2.70 0.93 -3.93
C HIS A 113 2.84 2.00 -5.03
N PHE A 114 1.79 2.22 -5.82
CA PHE A 114 1.78 3.28 -6.84
C PHE A 114 2.14 4.64 -6.24
N SER A 115 1.52 5.01 -5.14
CA SER A 115 1.68 6.35 -4.55
C SER A 115 3.08 6.55 -3.98
N HIS A 116 3.62 5.55 -3.26
CA HIS A 116 4.97 5.64 -2.70
C HIS A 116 6.08 5.62 -3.77
N TYR A 117 5.87 4.90 -4.87
CA TYR A 117 6.89 4.75 -5.90
C TYR A 117 6.68 5.67 -7.11
N LEU A 118 5.67 6.54 -7.14
CA LEU A 118 5.37 7.39 -8.31
C LEU A 118 6.57 8.26 -8.72
N THR A 119 7.15 9.01 -7.78
CA THR A 119 8.29 9.89 -8.07
C THR A 119 9.52 9.10 -8.51
N VAL A 120 9.79 7.98 -7.83
CA VAL A 120 10.87 7.04 -8.21
C VAL A 120 10.62 6.46 -9.60
N ALA A 121 9.38 6.11 -9.94
CA ALA A 121 9.01 5.59 -11.25
C ALA A 121 9.14 6.65 -12.36
N LEU A 122 8.82 7.92 -12.08
CA LEU A 122 9.03 9.02 -13.03
C LEU A 122 10.51 9.25 -13.34
N VAL A 123 11.39 9.12 -12.34
CA VAL A 123 12.84 9.27 -12.53
C VAL A 123 13.45 8.03 -13.17
N ASN A 124 13.18 6.85 -12.62
CA ASN A 124 13.69 5.59 -13.16
C ASN A 124 13.11 5.24 -14.52
N GLY A 125 11.91 5.72 -14.85
CA GLY A 125 11.34 5.63 -16.19
C GLY A 125 12.20 6.38 -17.22
N GLN A 126 12.72 7.55 -16.87
CA GLN A 126 13.68 8.27 -17.74
C GLN A 126 14.98 7.47 -17.90
N TYR A 127 15.54 6.92 -16.82
CA TYR A 127 16.71 6.03 -16.92
C TYR A 127 16.44 4.79 -17.77
N ALA A 128 15.27 4.17 -17.63
CA ALA A 128 14.88 3.00 -18.41
C ALA A 128 14.75 3.34 -19.89
N LEU A 129 14.21 4.51 -20.24
CA LEU A 129 14.17 4.99 -21.63
C LEU A 129 15.57 5.24 -22.19
N ALA A 130 16.45 5.87 -21.42
CA ALA A 130 17.84 6.09 -21.83
C ALA A 130 18.58 4.75 -22.07
N ALA A 131 18.45 3.81 -21.14
CA ALA A 131 19.02 2.47 -21.25
C ALA A 131 18.39 1.65 -22.39
N ALA A 132 17.11 1.86 -22.71
CA ALA A 132 16.48 1.21 -23.85
C ALA A 132 16.99 1.77 -25.19
N SER A 133 17.40 3.05 -25.24
CA SER A 133 17.98 3.64 -26.45
C SER A 133 19.43 3.23 -26.67
N ASP A 134 20.23 3.13 -25.61
CA ASP A 134 21.62 2.63 -25.65
C ASP A 134 21.85 1.46 -24.67
N PRO A 135 21.37 0.24 -24.97
CA PRO A 135 21.43 -0.88 -24.02
C PRO A 135 22.85 -1.36 -23.69
N LEU A 136 23.82 -1.12 -24.58
CA LEU A 136 25.20 -1.57 -24.43
C LEU A 136 26.15 -0.44 -24.05
N GLY A 137 25.67 0.81 -23.93
CA GLY A 137 26.51 1.97 -23.64
C GLY A 137 27.52 2.27 -24.74
N ASN A 138 27.22 1.89 -25.99
CA ASN A 138 28.14 2.03 -27.13
C ASN A 138 27.80 3.23 -28.03
N GLY A 139 26.90 4.11 -27.59
CA GLY A 139 26.42 5.25 -28.36
C GLY A 139 25.30 4.91 -29.34
N ALA A 140 24.65 3.75 -29.20
CA ALA A 140 23.45 3.43 -29.96
C ALA A 140 22.31 4.39 -29.59
N ASP A 141 21.45 4.70 -30.57
CA ASP A 141 20.24 5.50 -30.35
C ASP A 141 19.03 4.81 -30.98
N LEU A 142 18.66 3.66 -30.41
CA LEU A 142 17.60 2.80 -30.93
C LEU A 142 16.22 3.47 -30.94
N LEU A 143 16.00 4.40 -30.01
CA LEU A 143 14.74 5.12 -29.86
C LEU A 143 14.79 6.53 -30.48
N GLY A 144 15.92 6.96 -31.03
CA GLY A 144 16.07 8.27 -31.65
C GLY A 144 15.96 9.45 -30.66
N LEU A 145 16.39 9.25 -29.41
CA LEU A 145 16.29 10.25 -28.34
C LEU A 145 17.36 11.34 -28.44
N GLY A 146 18.47 11.09 -29.14
CA GLY A 146 19.62 11.98 -29.17
C GLY A 146 20.22 12.24 -27.79
N HIS A 147 20.54 13.50 -27.47
CA HIS A 147 21.07 13.90 -26.16
C HIS A 147 19.98 13.90 -25.07
N PHE A 148 19.65 12.72 -24.55
CA PHE A 148 18.67 12.55 -23.49
C PHE A 148 19.30 12.66 -22.09
N HIS A 149 18.79 13.57 -21.26
CA HIS A 149 19.24 13.77 -19.89
C HIS A 149 18.10 13.50 -18.91
N VAL A 150 18.39 12.72 -17.87
CA VAL A 150 17.43 12.51 -16.78
C VAL A 150 17.32 13.78 -15.95
N THR A 151 16.09 14.22 -15.71
CA THR A 151 15.79 15.44 -14.96
C THR A 151 14.90 15.16 -13.76
N THR A 152 15.11 15.93 -12.70
CA THR A 152 14.29 15.95 -11.48
C THR A 152 13.68 17.33 -11.24
N SER A 153 13.77 18.25 -12.21
CA SER A 153 13.35 19.65 -12.07
C SER A 153 11.86 19.81 -11.72
N PHE A 154 11.02 18.84 -12.08
CA PHE A 154 9.61 18.81 -11.70
C PHE A 154 9.38 18.66 -10.18
N LEU A 155 10.40 18.24 -9.42
CA LEU A 155 10.34 18.20 -7.95
C LEU A 155 10.66 19.56 -7.31
N ASN A 156 11.14 20.54 -8.10
CA ASN A 156 11.42 21.91 -7.66
C ASN A 156 10.36 22.92 -8.13
N ASP A 157 9.35 22.46 -8.87
CA ASP A 157 8.23 23.28 -9.32
C ASP A 157 7.00 23.01 -8.45
N LEU A 158 6.44 24.06 -7.84
CA LEU A 158 5.33 23.93 -6.90
C LEU A 158 4.10 23.27 -7.54
N HIS A 159 3.77 23.66 -8.78
CA HIS A 159 2.58 23.14 -9.46
C HIS A 159 2.71 21.65 -9.81
N ALA A 160 3.90 21.22 -10.23
CA ALA A 160 4.20 19.82 -10.48
C ALA A 160 4.14 18.99 -9.18
N VAL A 161 4.71 19.49 -8.07
CA VAL A 161 4.65 18.82 -6.76
C VAL A 161 3.20 18.71 -6.26
N GLU A 162 2.39 19.76 -6.38
CA GLU A 162 0.96 19.74 -6.05
C GLU A 162 0.20 18.71 -6.88
N THR A 163 0.52 18.61 -8.18
CA THR A 163 -0.11 17.63 -9.08
C THR A 163 0.25 16.21 -8.67
N ILE A 164 1.53 15.94 -8.37
CA ILE A 164 2.00 14.63 -7.88
C ILE A 164 1.29 14.27 -6.58
N TRP A 165 1.23 15.20 -5.62
CA TRP A 165 0.54 15.01 -4.35
C TRP A 165 -0.93 14.64 -4.54
N ASN A 166 -1.65 15.37 -5.41
CA ASN A 166 -3.06 15.14 -5.68
C ASN A 166 -3.30 13.80 -6.37
N VAL A 167 -2.43 13.39 -7.29
CA VAL A 167 -2.50 12.07 -7.95
C VAL A 167 -2.26 10.94 -6.94
N GLN A 168 -1.24 11.05 -6.09
CA GLN A 168 -0.94 10.06 -5.04
C GLN A 168 -2.10 9.97 -4.03
N SER A 169 -2.54 11.10 -3.50
CA SER A 169 -3.63 11.18 -2.53
C SER A 169 -4.94 10.66 -3.12
N GLY A 170 -5.27 11.07 -4.35
CA GLY A 170 -6.45 10.61 -5.07
C GLY A 170 -6.45 9.12 -5.31
N ALA A 171 -5.29 8.53 -5.66
CA ALA A 171 -5.14 7.09 -5.82
C ALA A 171 -5.38 6.35 -4.49
N ILE A 172 -4.78 6.80 -3.39
CA ILE A 172 -4.96 6.21 -2.04
C ILE A 172 -6.44 6.26 -1.63
N VAL A 173 -7.08 7.41 -1.71
CA VAL A 173 -8.49 7.58 -1.29
C VAL A 173 -9.42 6.73 -2.15
N SER A 174 -9.25 6.75 -3.47
CA SER A 174 -10.09 5.97 -4.40
C SER A 174 -9.98 4.47 -4.13
N ALA A 175 -8.76 3.97 -3.86
CA ALA A 175 -8.54 2.56 -3.54
C ALA A 175 -9.14 2.15 -2.19
N HIS A 176 -9.12 3.03 -1.19
CA HIS A 176 -9.78 2.76 0.09
C HIS A 176 -11.30 2.73 -0.03
N VAL A 177 -11.88 3.65 -0.81
CA VAL A 177 -13.32 3.60 -1.14
C VAL A 177 -13.65 2.27 -1.83
N TRP A 178 -12.85 1.86 -2.80
CA TRP A 178 -13.02 0.58 -3.49
C TRP A 178 -12.89 -0.62 -2.54
N ALA A 179 -11.93 -0.59 -1.62
CA ALA A 179 -11.74 -1.61 -0.60
C ALA A 179 -12.94 -1.74 0.35
N VAL A 180 -13.52 -0.62 0.79
CA VAL A 180 -14.75 -0.61 1.60
C VAL A 180 -15.91 -1.22 0.83
N VAL A 181 -16.09 -0.86 -0.44
CA VAL A 181 -17.14 -1.44 -1.29
C VAL A 181 -16.94 -2.95 -1.47
N LEU A 182 -15.72 -3.42 -1.72
CA LEU A 182 -15.42 -4.85 -1.82
C LEU A 182 -15.67 -5.58 -0.50
N SER A 183 -15.20 -5.03 0.62
CA SER A 183 -15.41 -5.60 1.95
C SER A 183 -16.90 -5.75 2.26
N HIS A 184 -17.68 -4.71 1.98
CA HIS A 184 -19.13 -4.73 2.15
C HIS A 184 -19.81 -5.75 1.24
N ALA A 185 -19.42 -5.84 -0.03
CA ALA A 185 -19.98 -6.83 -0.97
C ALA A 185 -19.65 -8.28 -0.55
N ILE A 186 -18.43 -8.52 -0.06
CA ILE A 186 -18.01 -9.82 0.48
C ILE A 186 -18.81 -10.17 1.73
N ALA A 187 -19.04 -9.21 2.61
CA ALA A 187 -19.82 -9.39 3.84
C ALA A 187 -21.30 -9.64 3.57
N LEU A 188 -21.94 -8.88 2.67
CA LEU A 188 -23.35 -9.06 2.28
C LEU A 188 -23.62 -10.46 1.71
N ARG A 189 -22.66 -11.06 1.01
CA ARG A 189 -22.82 -12.42 0.49
C ARG A 189 -22.74 -13.50 1.57
N ARG A 190 -22.08 -13.20 2.68
CA ARG A 190 -21.92 -14.13 3.80
C ARG A 190 -22.96 -13.93 4.89
N CYS A 191 -23.41 -12.70 5.08
CA CYS A 191 -24.48 -12.37 6.01
C CYS A 191 -25.82 -12.31 5.27
N GLY A 192 -26.74 -13.21 5.59
CA GLY A 192 -28.10 -13.20 5.03
C GLY A 192 -28.97 -11.99 5.44
N ASP A 193 -28.53 -11.20 6.44
CA ASP A 193 -29.22 -9.99 6.92
C ASP A 193 -28.40 -8.72 6.59
N PRO A 194 -28.90 -7.82 5.72
CA PRO A 194 -28.23 -6.59 5.34
C PRO A 194 -27.90 -5.65 6.51
N ARG A 195 -28.75 -5.58 7.55
CA ARG A 195 -28.51 -4.69 8.70
C ARG A 195 -27.35 -5.18 9.55
N ARG A 196 -27.31 -6.49 9.82
CA ARG A 196 -26.20 -7.11 10.54
C ARG A 196 -24.91 -7.07 9.73
N ALA A 197 -25.00 -7.23 8.41
CA ALA A 197 -23.87 -7.07 7.51
C ALA A 197 -23.29 -5.64 7.56
N ALA A 198 -24.13 -4.61 7.56
CA ALA A 198 -23.67 -3.23 7.67
C ALA A 198 -22.95 -2.96 9.00
N LEU A 199 -23.52 -3.42 10.12
CA LEU A 199 -22.93 -3.23 11.45
C LEU A 199 -21.63 -4.03 11.64
N SER A 200 -21.54 -5.25 11.10
CA SER A 200 -20.33 -6.06 11.18
C SER A 200 -19.15 -5.45 10.42
N GLN A 201 -19.41 -4.54 9.47
CA GLN A 201 -18.35 -3.85 8.73
C GLN A 201 -17.77 -2.64 9.45
N ALA A 202 -18.38 -2.16 10.55
CA ALA A 202 -17.90 -0.96 11.23
C ALA A 202 -16.43 -1.06 11.70
N PRO A 203 -15.96 -2.17 12.30
CA PRO A 203 -14.56 -2.30 12.70
C PRO A 203 -13.59 -2.31 11.51
N MET A 204 -13.98 -2.97 10.42
CA MET A 204 -13.17 -3.01 9.20
C MET A 204 -13.10 -1.63 8.55
N ALA A 205 -14.24 -0.92 8.43
CA ALA A 205 -14.28 0.43 7.92
C ALA A 205 -13.42 1.40 8.76
N ALA A 206 -13.47 1.28 10.09
CA ALA A 206 -12.63 2.07 10.99
C ALA A 206 -11.12 1.80 10.76
N LEU A 207 -10.74 0.53 10.58
CA LEU A 207 -9.37 0.16 10.24
C LEU A 207 -8.94 0.78 8.88
N MET A 208 -9.81 0.75 7.87
CA MET A 208 -9.53 1.35 6.56
C MET A 208 -9.33 2.87 6.66
N VAL A 209 -10.15 3.56 7.46
CA VAL A 209 -10.00 5.01 7.68
C VAL A 209 -8.69 5.31 8.41
N ALA A 210 -8.38 4.57 9.47
CA ALA A 210 -7.12 4.73 10.19
C ALA A 210 -5.91 4.51 9.27
N TYR A 211 -5.98 3.50 8.40
CA TYR A 211 -4.92 3.21 7.44
C TYR A 211 -4.83 4.27 6.33
N THR A 212 -5.94 4.87 5.91
CA THR A 212 -5.94 6.03 4.99
C THR A 212 -5.21 7.21 5.61
N VAL A 213 -5.56 7.56 6.85
CA VAL A 213 -4.92 8.66 7.59
C VAL A 213 -3.43 8.38 7.76
N PHE A 214 -3.06 7.16 8.14
CA PHE A 214 -1.67 6.74 8.24
C PHE A 214 -0.92 6.86 6.90
N GLY A 215 -1.53 6.43 5.78
CA GLY A 215 -0.94 6.53 4.45
C GLY A 215 -0.74 7.97 3.97
N LEU A 216 -1.72 8.84 4.21
CA LEU A 216 -1.60 10.27 3.90
C LEU A 216 -0.56 10.95 4.79
N TRP A 217 -0.51 10.57 6.07
CA TRP A 217 0.52 11.06 6.99
C TRP A 217 1.92 10.67 6.49
N LEU A 218 2.14 9.41 6.10
CA LEU A 218 3.40 8.95 5.54
C LEU A 218 3.82 9.72 4.27
N LEU A 219 2.86 10.18 3.46
CA LEU A 219 3.15 10.99 2.28
C LEU A 219 3.56 12.42 2.66
N SER A 220 2.94 13.01 3.68
CA SER A 220 3.17 14.40 4.10
C SER A 220 4.34 14.60 5.08
N THR A 221 4.73 13.55 5.79
CA THR A 221 5.66 13.66 6.92
C THR A 221 7.10 13.87 6.42
N PRO A 222 7.92 14.65 7.15
CA PRO A 222 9.32 14.83 6.78
C PRO A 222 10.09 13.51 6.77
N THR A 223 10.84 13.28 5.70
CA THR A 223 11.69 12.10 5.52
C THR A 223 13.16 12.49 5.52
N GLY A 224 14.01 11.62 6.07
CA GLY A 224 15.46 11.74 5.99
C GLY A 224 15.98 11.71 4.56
N LEU A 225 17.22 12.17 4.38
CA LEU A 225 17.93 12.20 3.09
C LEU A 225 18.26 10.80 2.55
#